data_AF-A0A158PIS8-F1
#
_entry.id   AF-A0A158PIS8-F1
#
_cell.length_a   1.000
_cell.length_b   1.000
_cell.length_c   1.000
_cell.angle_alpha   90.00
_cell.angle_beta   90.00
_cell.angle_gamma   90.00
#
_symmetry.space_group_name_H-M   'P 1'
#
loop_
_entity.id
_entity.type
_entity.pdbx_description
1 polymer ?
#
loop_
_entity_poly.entity_id
_entity_poly.type
_entity_poly.pdbx_seq_one_letter_code
_entity_poly.pdbx_strand_id
1 'polypeptide(L)'
;MILRLVWIVPFVLSQYNFGQNIPNGANPSYPADHGMSRGVVKQILTPYNISLNVRASPTLFFSNNGVTIQFQLRGYSNPQSALPNGWTCVCPSGYNCNYLKSPPTCYFGFTFIISAPDTSVRHLATDFITLDTNGQLPSAQRNGWDQNYIVQLPSKPSAIDIFVHHLGAVINQADGSLVSVDTLTHVDTFVVPLSDALPAVGGVQSMSQQHAYQGKLLGTTLYLSYSISCTGSLIGPNCDLTCSQSPISLNTASCRSNATGFFYVCIFQSGGQVDNCKSCPWGIKESTYCQDEEGGVLDPYHAGVVDNGYRTATIVLSIISMIFFILFILALVTVCIL
;
A
#
# COMPACT_ATOMS: atom_id res chain seq x y z
N MET A 1 50.75 22.13 -21.21
CA MET A 1 50.84 20.95 -22.11
C MET A 1 49.64 20.06 -21.82
N ILE A 2 48.69 20.04 -22.75
CA ILE A 2 47.47 19.24 -22.71
C ILE A 2 47.78 17.88 -23.36
N LEU A 3 47.46 16.77 -22.70
CA LEU A 3 47.14 15.43 -23.26
C LEU A 3 46.81 14.51 -22.05
N ARG A 4 45.56 14.17 -21.70
CA ARG A 4 44.61 13.18 -22.25
C ARG A 4 45.12 11.73 -22.41
N LEU A 5 44.70 10.88 -21.47
CA LEU A 5 44.39 9.44 -21.51
C LEU A 5 43.87 9.12 -20.10
N VAL A 6 42.58 8.99 -19.73
CA VAL A 6 41.40 8.24 -20.20
C VAL A 6 41.61 6.71 -20.22
N TRP A 7 40.71 5.99 -19.53
CA TRP A 7 40.45 4.51 -19.45
C TRP A 7 41.29 3.76 -18.38
N ILE A 8 40.80 2.96 -17.41
CA ILE A 8 39.57 2.16 -17.20
C ILE A 8 39.37 1.88 -15.68
N VAL A 9 38.17 2.10 -15.13
CA VAL A 9 37.60 1.29 -14.04
C VAL A 9 36.10 1.17 -14.30
N PRO A 10 35.54 -0.02 -14.60
CA PRO A 10 34.11 -0.19 -14.69
C PRO A 10 33.56 -0.45 -13.28
N PHE A 11 32.84 0.54 -12.74
CA PHE A 11 31.84 0.28 -11.72
C PHE A 11 30.69 -0.49 -12.38
N VAL A 12 30.55 -1.75 -12.03
CA VAL A 12 29.40 -2.57 -12.42
C VAL A 12 28.20 -2.10 -11.58
N LEU A 13 27.43 -1.16 -12.13
CA LEU A 13 26.06 -0.92 -11.71
C LEU A 13 25.19 -1.96 -12.44
N SER A 14 24.69 -2.93 -11.69
CA SER A 14 23.62 -3.82 -12.14
C SER A 14 22.35 -2.99 -12.33
N GLN A 15 22.09 -2.59 -13.58
CA GLN A 15 20.78 -2.13 -14.02
C GLN A 15 20.09 -3.31 -14.71
N TYR A 16 19.08 -3.86 -14.05
CA TYR A 16 18.09 -4.71 -14.69
C TYR A 16 17.26 -3.86 -15.66
N ASN A 17 17.49 -4.03 -16.96
CA ASN A 17 16.69 -3.38 -18.00
C ASN A 17 15.83 -4.46 -18.69
N PHE A 18 14.52 -4.36 -18.50
CA PHE A 18 13.52 -5.25 -19.10
C PHE A 18 13.29 -4.79 -20.54
N GLY A 19 13.69 -5.63 -21.50
CA GLY A 19 13.57 -5.35 -22.93
C GLY A 19 12.11 -5.22 -23.37
N GLN A 20 11.78 -4.06 -23.95
CA GLN A 20 10.57 -3.86 -24.74
C GLN A 20 10.78 -4.41 -26.16
N ASN A 21 10.11 -5.52 -26.47
CA ASN A 21 9.89 -5.95 -27.85
C ASN A 21 8.55 -5.35 -28.33
N ILE A 22 8.62 -4.33 -29.18
CA ILE A 22 7.47 -3.78 -29.91
C ILE A 22 7.51 -4.39 -31.32
N PRO A 23 6.52 -5.19 -31.75
CA PRO A 23 6.34 -5.51 -33.15
C PRO A 23 5.59 -4.38 -33.86
N ASN A 24 6.19 -3.86 -34.92
CA ASN A 24 5.53 -3.05 -35.95
C ASN A 24 4.39 -3.84 -36.60
N GLY A 25 3.22 -3.21 -36.81
CA GLY A 25 2.24 -3.74 -37.75
C GLY A 25 0.83 -3.16 -37.64
N ALA A 26 0.38 -2.60 -38.75
CA ALA A 26 -1.00 -2.35 -39.19
C ALA A 26 -1.73 -1.09 -38.67
N ASN A 27 -1.83 -0.14 -39.59
CA ASN A 27 -2.67 1.04 -39.59
C ASN A 27 -4.10 0.65 -40.07
N PRO A 28 -5.17 0.83 -39.29
CA PRO A 28 -6.54 0.75 -39.83
C PRO A 28 -7.08 2.15 -40.06
N SER A 29 -7.23 2.50 -41.34
CA SER A 29 -8.07 3.59 -41.82
C SER A 29 -9.53 3.35 -41.45
N TYR A 30 -10.16 4.29 -40.74
CA TYR A 30 -11.62 4.34 -40.55
C TYR A 30 -12.22 5.56 -41.26
N PRO A 31 -13.41 5.41 -41.87
CA PRO A 31 -14.05 6.46 -42.65
C PRO A 31 -14.62 7.57 -41.77
N ALA A 32 -14.63 8.77 -42.32
CA ALA A 32 -15.26 9.94 -41.74
C ALA A 32 -16.79 9.83 -41.86
N ASP A 33 -17.53 9.95 -40.75
CA ASP A 33 -18.75 10.76 -40.71
C ASP A 33 -19.29 11.01 -39.29
N HIS A 34 -19.63 12.30 -39.07
CA HIS A 34 -20.53 12.95 -38.10
C HIS A 34 -20.41 12.73 -36.57
N GLY A 35 -20.01 13.81 -35.87
CA GLY A 35 -20.39 14.10 -34.48
C GLY A 35 -19.28 14.77 -33.65
N MET A 36 -19.28 16.10 -33.52
CA MET A 36 -18.25 16.85 -32.80
C MET A 36 -18.29 16.59 -31.28
N SER A 37 -17.36 15.77 -30.78
CA SER A 37 -16.97 15.70 -29.37
C SER A 37 -15.68 16.52 -29.20
N ARG A 38 -15.73 17.63 -28.45
CA ARG A 38 -14.57 18.49 -28.18
C ARG A 38 -13.74 17.91 -27.04
N GLY A 39 -12.44 17.77 -27.30
CA GLY A 39 -11.51 16.94 -26.54
C GLY A 39 -11.10 17.50 -25.19
N VAL A 40 -11.19 16.63 -24.19
CA VAL A 40 -10.39 16.69 -22.97
C VAL A 40 -9.05 16.04 -23.30
N VAL A 41 -7.96 16.75 -23.06
CA VAL A 41 -6.60 16.20 -23.17
C VAL A 41 -6.47 15.06 -22.18
N LYS A 42 -6.44 13.83 -22.71
CA LYS A 42 -6.16 12.58 -22.01
C LYS A 42 -4.75 12.64 -21.42
N GLN A 43 -4.62 13.00 -20.14
CA GLN A 43 -3.55 12.43 -19.35
C GLN A 43 -4.01 11.04 -18.89
N ILE A 44 -3.26 10.05 -19.34
CA ILE A 44 -3.59 8.64 -19.36
C ILE A 44 -3.59 8.11 -17.92
N LEU A 45 -4.75 8.09 -17.28
CA LEU A 45 -5.17 6.93 -16.48
C LEU A 45 -5.77 5.96 -17.49
N THR A 46 -5.03 4.90 -17.84
CA THR A 46 -5.56 3.83 -18.69
C THR A 46 -6.88 3.33 -18.10
N PRO A 47 -7.96 3.19 -18.89
CA PRO A 47 -9.21 2.63 -18.42
C PRO A 47 -9.03 1.12 -18.29
N TYR A 48 -8.46 0.66 -17.18
CA TYR A 48 -8.77 -0.68 -16.73
C TYR A 48 -10.18 -0.60 -16.16
N ASN A 49 -11.12 -1.15 -16.92
CA ASN A 49 -12.51 -1.45 -16.59
C ASN A 49 -12.82 -1.33 -15.08
N ILE A 50 -13.20 -0.13 -14.64
CA ILE A 50 -13.70 0.10 -13.28
C ILE A 50 -15.07 -0.56 -13.29
N SER A 51 -15.14 -1.76 -12.73
CA SER A 51 -16.38 -2.52 -12.63
C SER A 51 -17.41 -1.70 -11.87
N LEU A 52 -18.40 -1.20 -12.60
CA LEU A 52 -19.69 -0.77 -12.08
C LEU A 52 -20.22 -1.86 -11.15
N ASN A 53 -20.54 -1.46 -9.92
CA ASN A 53 -21.43 -2.09 -8.95
C ASN A 53 -22.05 -3.44 -9.40
N VAL A 54 -21.28 -4.52 -9.30
CA VAL A 54 -21.82 -5.88 -9.48
C VAL A 54 -22.42 -6.29 -8.15
N ARG A 55 -23.75 -6.24 -8.07
CA ARG A 55 -24.52 -7.11 -7.16
C ARG A 55 -23.86 -8.48 -7.19
N ALA A 56 -23.36 -8.93 -6.04
CA ALA A 56 -22.75 -10.24 -5.88
C ALA A 56 -23.64 -11.31 -6.54
N SER A 57 -23.20 -11.78 -7.72
CA SER A 57 -23.65 -13.03 -8.30
C SER A 57 -22.47 -14.00 -8.22
N PRO A 58 -22.67 -15.19 -7.66
CA PRO A 58 -21.59 -16.11 -7.33
C PRO A 58 -21.21 -16.87 -8.59
N THR A 59 -19.95 -16.76 -9.03
CA THR A 59 -19.17 -17.80 -9.75
C THR A 59 -18.05 -17.13 -10.55
N LEU A 60 -16.88 -17.03 -9.94
CA LEU A 60 -15.56 -17.28 -10.56
C LEU A 60 -14.55 -17.32 -9.39
N PHE A 61 -14.56 -18.45 -8.68
CA PHE A 61 -13.59 -18.74 -7.64
C PHE A 61 -12.23 -18.99 -8.29
N PHE A 62 -11.39 -17.96 -8.40
CA PHE A 62 -10.00 -18.22 -8.09
C PHE A 62 -9.97 -18.47 -6.59
N SER A 63 -9.59 -19.68 -6.19
CA SER A 63 -9.33 -20.05 -4.80
C SER A 63 -8.13 -19.23 -4.31
N ASN A 64 -8.33 -17.93 -4.09
CA ASN A 64 -7.34 -17.04 -3.51
C ASN A 64 -7.34 -17.31 -2.01
N ASN A 65 -6.67 -18.40 -1.65
CA ASN A 65 -6.42 -18.76 -0.26
C ASN A 65 -5.41 -17.75 0.27
N GLY A 66 -5.80 -17.01 1.30
CA GLY A 66 -4.92 -16.02 1.92
C GLY A 66 -5.66 -15.20 2.95
N VAL A 67 -6.21 -14.07 2.50
CA VAL A 67 -6.73 -13.01 3.37
C VAL A 67 -8.01 -12.41 2.80
N THR A 68 -8.98 -12.19 3.67
CA THR A 68 -10.11 -11.30 3.39
C THR A 68 -9.92 -10.01 4.17
N ILE A 69 -9.92 -8.88 3.47
CA ILE A 69 -10.00 -7.57 4.09
C ILE A 69 -11.39 -6.99 3.86
N GLN A 70 -11.98 -6.50 4.94
CA GLN A 70 -13.23 -5.79 4.93
C GLN A 70 -12.96 -4.36 5.41
N PHE A 71 -13.45 -3.35 4.71
CA PHE A 71 -13.31 -1.96 5.15
C PHE A 71 -14.53 -1.13 4.77
N GLN A 72 -14.73 -0.04 5.50
CA GLN A 72 -15.88 0.82 5.36
C GLN A 72 -15.51 2.25 5.73
N LEU A 73 -15.85 3.19 4.83
CA LEU A 73 -15.69 4.61 5.04
C LEU A 73 -16.75 5.09 6.04
N ARG A 74 -16.32 5.58 7.20
CA ARG A 74 -17.20 6.02 8.30
C ARG A 74 -17.48 7.51 8.29
N GLY A 75 -16.65 8.28 7.59
CA GLY A 75 -16.82 9.71 7.48
C GLY A 75 -15.63 10.37 6.81
N TYR A 76 -15.82 11.62 6.42
CA TYR A 76 -14.80 12.51 5.90
C TYR A 76 -15.17 13.93 6.28
N SER A 77 -14.18 14.77 6.55
CA SER A 77 -14.38 16.16 6.94
C SER A 77 -13.36 17.07 6.25
N ASN A 78 -13.89 18.04 5.50
CA ASN A 78 -13.20 19.18 4.91
C ASN A 78 -13.98 20.46 5.26
N PRO A 79 -13.89 20.95 6.51
CA PRO A 79 -14.77 22.00 7.02
C PRO A 79 -14.55 23.37 6.37
N GLN A 80 -13.43 23.56 5.68
CA GLN A 80 -13.13 24.79 4.95
C GLN A 80 -13.56 24.72 3.48
N SER A 81 -14.13 23.59 3.04
CA SER A 81 -14.41 23.32 1.62
C SER A 81 -13.19 23.62 0.74
N ALA A 82 -12.00 23.36 1.29
CA ALA A 82 -10.73 23.74 0.70
C ALA A 82 -10.34 22.72 -0.38
N LEU A 83 -9.68 23.23 -1.41
CA LEU A 83 -9.02 22.48 -2.46
C LEU A 83 -7.52 22.88 -2.44
N PRO A 84 -6.62 22.08 -3.04
CA PRO A 84 -5.19 22.42 -3.05
C PRO A 84 -4.93 23.77 -3.72
N ASN A 85 -3.75 24.34 -3.43
CA ASN A 85 -3.29 25.63 -3.98
C ASN A 85 -4.14 26.86 -3.54
N GLY A 86 -4.81 26.79 -2.39
CA GLY A 86 -5.63 27.90 -1.89
C GLY A 86 -6.92 28.10 -2.68
N TRP A 87 -7.45 27.02 -3.26
CA TRP A 87 -8.72 27.01 -3.96
C TRP A 87 -9.84 26.50 -3.06
N THR A 88 -11.08 26.68 -3.48
CA THR A 88 -12.26 26.21 -2.78
C THR A 88 -13.34 25.74 -3.76
N CYS A 89 -14.19 24.83 -3.29
CA CYS A 89 -15.36 24.33 -4.02
C CYS A 89 -16.66 25.06 -3.64
N VAL A 90 -16.61 26.11 -2.80
CA VAL A 90 -17.75 26.97 -2.46
C VAL A 90 -17.42 28.43 -2.72
N CYS A 91 -18.42 29.27 -2.91
CA CYS A 91 -18.19 30.71 -3.10
C CYS A 91 -17.66 31.34 -1.79
N PRO A 92 -16.48 31.98 -1.79
CA PRO A 92 -15.96 32.61 -0.57
C PRO A 92 -16.86 33.75 -0.08
N SER A 93 -16.94 33.92 1.24
CA SER A 93 -17.72 35.00 1.86
C SER A 93 -17.21 36.38 1.41
N GLY A 94 -18.12 37.25 0.95
CA GLY A 94 -17.79 38.60 0.49
C GLY A 94 -17.55 38.72 -1.02
N TYR A 95 -17.55 37.61 -1.75
CA TYR A 95 -17.45 37.59 -3.20
C TYR A 95 -18.77 37.13 -3.84
N ASN A 96 -18.96 37.48 -5.11
CA ASN A 96 -20.13 37.07 -5.87
C ASN A 96 -19.73 36.13 -7.01
N CYS A 97 -20.18 34.87 -6.94
CA CYS A 97 -19.88 33.83 -7.91
C CYS A 97 -20.98 33.68 -8.99
N ASN A 98 -21.43 34.80 -9.56
CA ASN A 98 -22.49 34.84 -10.61
C ASN A 98 -22.16 34.04 -11.88
N TYR A 99 -20.89 33.69 -12.08
CA TYR A 99 -20.46 32.84 -13.20
C TYR A 99 -20.94 31.39 -13.06
N LEU A 100 -21.34 30.97 -11.86
CA LEU A 100 -21.94 29.65 -11.63
C LEU A 100 -23.45 29.71 -11.87
N LYS A 101 -23.95 28.82 -12.73
CA LYS A 101 -25.39 28.71 -13.04
C LYS A 101 -26.21 28.12 -11.90
N SER A 102 -25.54 27.45 -10.95
CA SER A 102 -26.10 26.81 -9.77
C SER A 102 -25.20 27.10 -8.58
N PRO A 103 -25.71 27.04 -7.33
CA PRO A 103 -24.87 27.16 -6.14
C PRO A 103 -23.73 26.14 -6.20
N PRO A 104 -22.47 26.55 -5.93
CA PRO A 104 -21.34 25.62 -5.95
C PRO A 104 -21.53 24.56 -4.87
N THR A 105 -21.43 23.30 -5.27
CA THR A 105 -21.55 22.13 -4.41
C THR A 105 -20.28 21.31 -4.51
N CYS A 106 -19.72 20.97 -3.36
CA CYS A 106 -18.51 20.16 -3.25
C CYS A 106 -18.85 18.68 -3.52
N TYR A 107 -18.67 18.22 -4.76
CA TYR A 107 -18.85 16.81 -5.13
C TYR A 107 -17.56 16.02 -4.98
N PHE A 108 -17.53 15.07 -4.05
CA PHE A 108 -16.34 14.35 -3.63
C PHE A 108 -16.47 12.85 -3.91
N GLY A 109 -15.45 12.27 -4.54
CA GLY A 109 -15.34 10.83 -4.79
C GLY A 109 -14.07 10.28 -4.13
N PHE A 110 -14.16 9.05 -3.63
CA PHE A 110 -13.07 8.38 -2.93
C PHE A 110 -12.60 7.20 -3.76
N THR A 111 -11.29 7.10 -4.01
CA THR A 111 -10.68 5.95 -4.67
C THR A 111 -9.80 5.22 -3.66
N PHE A 112 -10.10 3.95 -3.44
CA PHE A 112 -9.35 3.06 -2.56
C PHE A 112 -8.43 2.18 -3.39
N ILE A 113 -7.17 2.11 -3.00
CA ILE A 113 -6.12 1.35 -3.66
C ILE A 113 -5.50 0.44 -2.61
N ILE A 114 -5.63 -0.87 -2.79
CA ILE A 114 -5.18 -1.87 -1.81
C ILE A 114 -4.01 -2.63 -2.40
N SER A 115 -2.86 -2.57 -1.72
CA SER A 115 -1.60 -3.15 -2.16
C SER A 115 -1.22 -4.36 -1.31
N ALA A 116 -0.96 -5.49 -1.97
CA ALA A 116 -0.44 -6.72 -1.36
C ALA A 116 0.89 -7.10 -2.04
N PRO A 117 1.87 -7.66 -1.30
CA PRO A 117 3.22 -7.91 -1.81
C PRO A 117 3.29 -8.77 -3.08
N ASP A 118 2.39 -9.74 -3.20
CA ASP A 118 2.50 -10.82 -4.20
C ASP A 118 1.52 -10.68 -5.38
N THR A 119 0.76 -9.58 -5.47
CA THR A 119 -0.29 -9.43 -6.48
C THR A 119 -0.51 -8.03 -7.03
N SER A 120 -1.31 -7.98 -8.11
CA SER A 120 -1.87 -6.74 -8.64
C SER A 120 -2.73 -6.02 -7.61
N VAL A 121 -2.58 -4.70 -7.60
CA VAL A 121 -3.33 -3.76 -6.78
C VAL A 121 -4.83 -3.88 -7.05
N ARG A 122 -5.65 -3.79 -6.00
CA ARG A 122 -7.12 -3.73 -6.13
C ARG A 122 -7.58 -2.27 -6.04
N HIS A 123 -8.43 -1.87 -6.98
CA HIS A 123 -8.98 -0.52 -7.05
C HIS A 123 -10.49 -0.57 -6.82
N LEU A 124 -10.98 0.27 -5.93
CA LEU A 124 -12.40 0.48 -5.65
C LEU A 124 -12.66 1.98 -5.61
N ALA A 125 -13.88 2.40 -5.91
CA ALA A 125 -14.25 3.80 -5.83
C ALA A 125 -15.69 3.97 -5.35
N THR A 126 -15.96 5.10 -4.70
CA THR A 126 -17.33 5.57 -4.47
C THR A 126 -17.84 6.34 -5.69
N ASP A 127 -19.15 6.48 -5.79
CA ASP A 127 -19.73 7.56 -6.59
C ASP A 127 -19.37 8.93 -5.97
N PHE A 128 -19.59 10.01 -6.73
CA PHE A 128 -19.41 11.37 -6.21
C PHE A 128 -20.57 11.75 -5.27
N ILE A 129 -20.22 12.21 -4.07
CA ILE A 129 -21.13 12.56 -2.98
C ILE A 129 -21.02 14.07 -2.72
N THR A 130 -22.15 14.74 -2.50
CA THR A 130 -22.13 16.16 -2.13
C THR A 130 -21.85 16.29 -0.64
N LEU A 131 -20.82 17.05 -0.26
CA LEU A 131 -20.58 17.38 1.14
C LEU A 131 -21.68 18.31 1.67
N ASP A 132 -21.99 18.19 2.96
CA ASP A 132 -22.90 19.10 3.64
C ASP A 132 -22.28 20.49 3.87
N THR A 133 -23.04 21.40 4.48
CA THR A 133 -22.60 22.78 4.76
C THR A 133 -21.42 22.85 5.73
N ASN A 134 -21.14 21.79 6.48
CA ASN A 134 -19.99 21.67 7.39
C ASN A 134 -18.81 20.96 6.72
N GLY A 135 -18.90 20.68 5.41
CA GLY A 135 -17.87 19.96 4.66
C GLY A 135 -17.76 18.49 5.07
N GLN A 136 -18.84 17.88 5.56
CA GLN A 136 -18.87 16.48 5.98
C GLN A 136 -19.70 15.61 5.04
N LEU A 137 -19.49 14.29 5.09
CA LEU A 137 -20.33 13.34 4.37
C LEU A 137 -21.73 13.28 5.00
N PRO A 138 -22.80 13.60 4.26
CA PRO A 138 -24.14 13.67 4.83
C PRO A 138 -24.73 12.29 5.08
N SER A 139 -25.48 12.16 6.18
CA SER A 139 -26.21 10.94 6.53
C SER A 139 -27.30 10.58 5.51
N ALA A 140 -27.88 11.57 4.83
CA ALA A 140 -28.88 11.38 3.78
C ALA A 140 -28.34 10.60 2.56
N GLN A 141 -27.03 10.69 2.29
CA GLN A 141 -26.36 10.00 1.18
C GLN A 141 -25.53 8.80 1.65
N ARG A 142 -25.75 8.32 2.89
CA ARG A 142 -24.95 7.27 3.54
C ARG A 142 -24.80 5.99 2.71
N ASN A 143 -25.83 5.60 1.97
CA ASN A 143 -25.80 4.42 1.09
C ASN A 143 -24.77 4.54 -0.06
N GLY A 144 -24.37 5.76 -0.42
CA GLY A 144 -23.38 6.02 -1.47
C GLY A 144 -21.92 5.93 -1.00
N TRP A 145 -21.66 6.02 0.32
CA TRP A 145 -20.29 6.12 0.85
C TRP A 145 -19.98 5.18 2.02
N ASP A 146 -20.94 4.86 2.90
CA ASP A 146 -20.77 3.92 4.02
C ASP A 146 -21.01 2.48 3.55
N GLN A 147 -20.46 2.12 2.38
CA GLN A 147 -20.55 0.76 1.85
C GLN A 147 -19.50 -0.14 2.49
N ASN A 148 -19.86 -1.39 2.70
CA ASN A 148 -18.96 -2.40 3.21
C ASN A 148 -18.22 -3.08 2.04
N TYR A 149 -16.96 -2.72 1.87
CA TYR A 149 -16.10 -3.29 0.82
C TYR A 149 -15.43 -4.55 1.35
N ILE A 150 -15.64 -5.68 0.66
CA ILE A 150 -15.03 -6.97 0.97
C ILE A 150 -14.11 -7.35 -0.18
N VAL A 151 -12.83 -7.52 0.11
CA VAL A 151 -11.80 -7.83 -0.89
C VAL A 151 -11.02 -9.06 -0.44
N GLN A 152 -10.92 -10.03 -1.33
CA GLN A 152 -10.09 -11.22 -1.13
C GLN A 152 -8.75 -11.04 -1.83
N LEU A 153 -7.68 -11.27 -1.07
CA LEU A 153 -6.29 -11.14 -1.49
C LEU A 153 -5.54 -12.43 -1.12
N PRO A 154 -4.54 -12.86 -1.91
CA PRO A 154 -3.78 -14.06 -1.56
C PRO A 154 -2.77 -13.84 -0.44
N SER A 155 -2.39 -12.60 -0.14
CA SER A 155 -1.56 -12.25 1.01
C SER A 155 -2.06 -10.99 1.70
N LYS A 156 -1.61 -10.79 2.95
CA LYS A 156 -2.02 -9.65 3.77
C LYS A 156 -1.62 -8.33 3.09
N PRO A 157 -2.56 -7.39 2.92
CA PRO A 157 -2.24 -6.08 2.37
C PRO A 157 -1.35 -5.28 3.32
N SER A 158 -0.45 -4.49 2.75
CA SER A 158 0.45 -3.63 3.52
C SER A 158 -0.20 -2.30 3.91
N ALA A 159 -1.04 -1.75 3.02
CA ALA A 159 -1.75 -0.51 3.23
C ALA A 159 -3.01 -0.40 2.36
N ILE A 160 -3.88 0.55 2.72
CA ILE A 160 -4.92 1.09 1.83
C ILE A 160 -4.58 2.56 1.57
N ASP A 161 -4.30 2.89 0.32
CA ASP A 161 -4.15 4.27 -0.12
C ASP A 161 -5.50 4.80 -0.57
N ILE A 162 -5.87 5.98 -0.09
CA ILE A 162 -7.18 6.60 -0.37
C ILE A 162 -6.94 7.96 -0.99
N PHE A 163 -7.46 8.15 -2.19
CA PHE A 163 -7.38 9.38 -2.96
C PHE A 163 -8.75 10.03 -2.99
N VAL A 164 -8.83 11.27 -2.55
CA VAL A 164 -10.06 12.06 -2.52
C VAL A 164 -10.03 13.01 -3.69
N HIS A 165 -11.07 12.97 -4.52
CA HIS A 165 -11.18 13.81 -5.69
C HIS A 165 -12.43 14.67 -5.62
N HIS A 166 -12.32 15.91 -6.06
CA HIS A 166 -13.44 16.82 -6.23
C HIS A 166 -13.75 16.95 -7.72
N LEU A 167 -15.03 16.84 -8.09
CA LEU A 167 -15.50 17.08 -9.45
C LEU A 167 -16.39 18.33 -9.48
N GLY A 168 -15.99 19.36 -10.22
CA GLY A 168 -16.82 20.54 -10.46
C GLY A 168 -16.02 21.83 -10.49
N ALA A 169 -16.64 22.90 -9.98
CA ALA A 169 -16.06 24.23 -10.02
C ALA A 169 -14.92 24.40 -9.00
N VAL A 170 -13.84 25.01 -9.46
CA VAL A 170 -12.67 25.38 -8.66
C VAL A 170 -12.58 26.89 -8.64
N ILE A 171 -12.62 27.46 -7.45
CA ILE A 171 -12.67 28.90 -7.21
C ILE A 171 -11.44 29.30 -6.42
N ASN A 172 -10.79 30.40 -6.80
CA ASN A 172 -9.69 30.94 -6.01
C ASN A 172 -10.24 31.54 -4.72
N GLN A 173 -9.76 31.06 -3.58
CA GLN A 173 -10.26 31.47 -2.27
C GLN A 173 -9.94 32.94 -1.94
N ALA A 174 -8.88 33.50 -2.54
CA ALA A 174 -8.40 34.84 -2.24
C ALA A 174 -9.17 35.97 -2.96
N ASP A 175 -9.72 35.70 -4.16
CA ASP A 175 -10.36 36.73 -4.98
C ASP A 175 -11.74 36.32 -5.54
N GLY A 176 -12.18 35.09 -5.28
CA GLY A 176 -13.46 34.56 -5.75
C GLY A 176 -13.51 34.34 -7.28
N SER A 177 -12.37 34.41 -7.98
CA SER A 177 -12.32 34.16 -9.42
C SER A 177 -12.47 32.67 -9.75
N LEU A 178 -13.12 32.40 -10.88
CA LEU A 178 -13.31 31.06 -11.40
C LEU A 178 -12.00 30.56 -12.02
N VAL A 179 -11.46 29.46 -11.49
CA VAL A 179 -10.29 28.79 -12.05
C VAL A 179 -10.72 27.77 -13.11
N SER A 180 -11.75 26.97 -12.82
CA SER A 180 -12.30 25.96 -13.73
C SER A 180 -13.73 25.59 -13.33
N VAL A 181 -14.56 25.10 -14.26
CA VAL A 181 -16.00 24.81 -14.02
C VAL A 181 -16.31 23.33 -13.90
N ASP A 182 -15.53 22.45 -14.53
CA ASP A 182 -15.79 21.00 -14.57
C ASP A 182 -14.46 20.25 -14.62
N THR A 183 -13.72 20.29 -13.53
CA THR A 183 -12.42 19.60 -13.44
C THR A 183 -12.41 18.61 -12.30
N LEU A 184 -11.73 17.49 -12.54
CA LEU A 184 -11.41 16.52 -11.51
C LEU A 184 -10.13 16.98 -10.80
N THR A 185 -10.30 17.49 -9.59
CA THR A 185 -9.19 17.98 -8.76
C THR A 185 -8.87 16.93 -7.72
N HIS A 186 -7.62 16.48 -7.66
CA HIS A 186 -7.13 15.68 -6.54
C HIS A 186 -7.07 16.56 -5.29
N VAL A 187 -7.78 16.18 -4.23
CA VAL A 187 -7.98 17.00 -3.03
C VAL A 187 -7.00 16.59 -1.94
N ASP A 188 -6.98 15.31 -1.61
CA ASP A 188 -6.13 14.80 -0.54
C ASP A 188 -5.78 13.32 -0.72
N THR A 189 -4.74 12.89 -0.03
CA THR A 189 -4.27 11.50 -0.01
C THR A 189 -4.12 11.02 1.42
N PHE A 190 -4.66 9.85 1.70
CA PHE A 190 -4.54 9.15 2.97
C PHE A 190 -3.82 7.82 2.76
N VAL A 191 -3.02 7.43 3.74
CA VAL A 191 -2.36 6.12 3.77
C VAL A 191 -2.76 5.45 5.07
N VAL A 192 -3.45 4.32 4.96
CA VAL A 192 -3.87 3.50 6.10
C VAL A 192 -2.90 2.33 6.22
N PRO A 193 -1.95 2.34 7.18
CA PRO A 193 -1.01 1.25 7.36
C PRO A 193 -1.74 0.04 7.95
N LEU A 194 -1.48 -1.14 7.37
CA LEU A 194 -2.08 -2.41 7.80
C LEU A 194 -1.03 -3.42 8.29
N SER A 195 0.25 -3.05 8.32
CA SER A 195 1.34 -3.92 8.78
C SER A 195 1.07 -4.48 10.18
N ASP A 196 0.62 -3.61 11.09
CA ASP A 196 0.49 -3.91 12.52
C ASP A 196 -0.90 -4.46 12.85
N ALA A 197 -1.84 -4.42 11.91
CA ALA A 197 -3.18 -4.95 12.08
C ALA A 197 -3.12 -6.49 12.12
N LEU A 198 -3.37 -7.08 13.28
CA LEU A 198 -3.42 -8.53 13.44
C LEU A 198 -4.69 -9.08 12.80
N PRO A 199 -4.60 -10.08 11.90
CA PRO A 199 -5.79 -10.72 11.34
C PRO A 199 -6.58 -11.50 12.39
N ALA A 200 -7.91 -11.57 12.24
CA ALA A 200 -8.72 -12.56 12.95
C ALA A 200 -8.52 -13.96 12.39
N VAL A 201 -8.62 -14.93 13.30
CA VAL A 201 -8.67 -16.36 13.00
C VAL A 201 -10.10 -16.84 13.19
N GLY A 202 -10.67 -17.49 12.17
CA GLY A 202 -12.01 -18.10 12.26
C GLY A 202 -13.20 -17.14 12.14
N GLY A 203 -13.00 -15.90 11.65
CA GLY A 203 -14.09 -14.95 11.44
C GLY A 203 -13.63 -13.53 11.12
N VAL A 204 -14.57 -12.60 11.09
CA VAL A 204 -14.33 -11.16 10.87
C VAL A 204 -14.20 -10.46 12.22
N GLN A 205 -13.22 -9.56 12.37
CA GLN A 205 -13.10 -8.71 13.56
C GLN A 205 -14.25 -7.70 13.64
N SER A 206 -14.52 -7.19 14.84
CA SER A 206 -15.53 -6.16 14.99
C SER A 206 -15.17 -4.91 14.18
N MET A 207 -16.04 -4.55 13.24
CA MET A 207 -15.96 -3.33 12.43
C MET A 207 -16.52 -2.09 13.17
N SER A 208 -16.75 -2.20 14.48
CA SER A 208 -17.28 -1.13 15.33
C SER A 208 -16.25 -0.06 15.66
N GLN A 209 -14.96 -0.40 15.63
CA GLN A 209 -13.88 0.54 15.89
C GLN A 209 -13.54 1.31 14.61
N GLN A 210 -13.70 2.63 14.68
CA GLN A 210 -13.30 3.54 13.61
C GLN A 210 -11.97 4.22 13.98
N HIS A 211 -11.16 4.46 12.96
CA HIS A 211 -9.87 5.13 13.07
C HIS A 211 -9.90 6.41 12.26
N ALA A 212 -9.30 7.47 12.79
CA ALA A 212 -9.17 8.75 12.11
C ALA A 212 -7.78 8.86 11.47
N TYR A 213 -7.75 9.28 10.20
CA TYR A 213 -6.54 9.51 9.42
C TYR A 213 -6.52 10.96 8.96
N GLN A 214 -5.33 11.56 8.95
CA GLN A 214 -5.11 12.90 8.43
C GLN A 214 -4.54 12.82 7.01
N GLY A 215 -5.07 13.68 6.14
CA GLY A 215 -4.65 13.78 4.75
C GLY A 215 -3.29 14.46 4.62
N LYS A 216 -2.51 14.05 3.62
CA LYS A 216 -1.13 14.51 3.43
C LYS A 216 -1.01 15.83 2.66
N LEU A 217 -2.01 16.21 1.86
CA LEU A 217 -1.97 17.41 1.02
C LEU A 217 -2.66 18.59 1.68
N LEU A 218 -3.89 18.39 2.14
CA LEU A 218 -4.70 19.47 2.75
C LEU A 218 -4.87 19.32 4.27
N GLY A 219 -4.58 18.15 4.84
CA GLY A 219 -4.85 17.90 6.26
C GLY A 219 -6.32 17.71 6.55
N THR A 220 -7.10 17.23 5.58
CA THR A 220 -8.50 16.84 5.80
C THR A 220 -8.56 15.56 6.64
N THR A 221 -9.68 15.28 7.31
CA THR A 221 -9.80 14.12 8.20
C THR A 221 -10.71 13.05 7.60
N LEU A 222 -10.25 11.80 7.58
CA LEU A 222 -10.99 10.63 7.10
C LEU A 222 -11.20 9.63 8.24
N TYR A 223 -12.41 9.07 8.36
CA TYR A 223 -12.72 8.01 9.32
C TYR A 223 -12.93 6.69 8.59
N LEU A 224 -12.18 5.66 8.96
CA LEU A 224 -12.24 4.34 8.35
C LEU A 224 -12.33 3.26 9.43
N SER A 225 -13.18 2.26 9.22
CA SER A 225 -13.14 0.99 9.94
C SER A 225 -12.67 -0.10 9.00
N TYR A 226 -11.86 -1.04 9.47
CA TYR A 226 -11.43 -2.19 8.70
C TYR A 226 -11.23 -3.42 9.60
N SER A 227 -11.26 -4.59 8.99
CA SER A 227 -11.02 -5.89 9.59
C SER A 227 -10.25 -6.73 8.59
N ILE A 228 -9.24 -7.44 9.07
CA ILE A 228 -8.48 -8.41 8.28
C ILE A 228 -8.74 -9.79 8.88
N SER A 229 -9.00 -10.79 8.05
CA SER A 229 -9.22 -12.17 8.49
C SER A 229 -8.49 -13.13 7.57
N CYS A 230 -7.85 -14.14 8.15
CA CYS A 230 -7.25 -15.21 7.37
C CYS A 230 -8.34 -16.13 6.79
N THR A 231 -8.15 -16.60 5.56
CA THR A 231 -9.10 -17.51 4.91
C THR A 231 -8.65 -18.96 5.11
N GLY A 232 -9.58 -19.86 5.46
CA GLY A 232 -9.30 -21.28 5.62
C GLY A 232 -8.59 -21.62 6.94
N SER A 233 -7.56 -22.47 6.88
CA SER A 233 -6.77 -22.91 8.04
C SER A 233 -5.50 -22.07 8.29
N LEU A 234 -5.29 -21.02 7.51
CA LEU A 234 -4.13 -20.15 7.62
C LEU A 234 -4.27 -19.24 8.84
N ILE A 235 -3.16 -19.02 9.55
CA ILE A 235 -3.09 -18.18 10.74
C ILE A 235 -1.80 -17.37 10.75
N GLY A 236 -1.57 -16.61 11.82
CA GLY A 236 -0.39 -15.78 12.02
C GLY A 236 -0.53 -14.36 11.49
N PRO A 237 0.48 -13.51 11.73
CA PRO A 237 0.40 -12.07 11.49
C PRO A 237 0.25 -11.71 10.00
N ASN A 238 0.64 -12.60 9.09
CA ASN A 238 0.54 -12.42 7.64
C ASN A 238 -0.45 -13.40 6.96
N CYS A 239 -1.19 -14.21 7.75
CA CYS A 239 -2.09 -15.25 7.25
C CYS A 239 -1.45 -16.23 6.26
N ASP A 240 -0.18 -16.55 6.47
CA ASP A 240 0.58 -17.47 5.63
C ASP A 240 0.97 -18.74 6.37
N LEU A 241 0.74 -18.83 7.68
CA LEU A 241 1.20 -19.94 8.50
C LEU A 241 0.15 -21.05 8.59
N THR A 242 0.56 -22.28 8.31
CA THR A 242 -0.16 -23.49 8.75
C THR A 242 0.53 -24.01 10.00
N CYS A 243 -0.18 -24.04 11.12
CA CYS A 243 0.39 -24.41 12.40
C CYS A 243 -0.25 -25.66 12.99
N SER A 244 0.55 -26.41 13.73
CA SER A 244 0.10 -27.54 14.56
C SER A 244 0.59 -27.29 15.99
N GLN A 245 -0.33 -27.34 16.94
CA GLN A 245 -0.01 -27.18 18.36
C GLN A 245 0.88 -28.33 18.81
N SER A 246 1.90 -28.03 19.61
CA SER A 246 2.82 -29.05 20.12
C SER A 246 2.09 -29.98 21.11
N PRO A 247 2.30 -31.31 21.01
CA PRO A 247 1.77 -32.25 21.99
C PRO A 247 2.51 -32.18 23.35
N ILE A 248 3.67 -31.53 23.39
CA ILE A 248 4.54 -31.44 24.58
C ILE A 248 4.29 -30.12 25.32
N SER A 249 4.06 -29.03 24.58
CA SER A 249 3.77 -27.70 25.14
C SER A 249 2.54 -27.10 24.47
N LEU A 250 1.45 -26.97 25.21
CA LEU A 250 0.20 -26.41 24.69
C LEU A 250 0.32 -24.92 24.31
N ASN A 251 1.34 -24.21 24.81
CA ASN A 251 1.57 -22.81 24.50
C ASN A 251 2.48 -22.61 23.28
N THR A 252 2.91 -23.69 22.63
CA THR A 252 3.84 -23.65 21.50
C THR A 252 3.21 -24.33 20.30
N ALA A 253 3.42 -23.76 19.11
CA ALA A 253 3.01 -24.36 17.86
C ALA A 253 4.17 -24.39 16.86
N SER A 254 4.28 -25.52 16.17
CA SER A 254 5.13 -25.65 14.99
C SER A 254 4.35 -25.17 13.77
N CYS A 255 4.90 -24.19 13.07
CA CYS A 255 4.27 -23.52 11.94
C CYS A 255 5.12 -23.67 10.69
N ARG A 256 4.47 -23.74 9.53
CA ARG A 256 5.10 -23.67 8.22
C ARG A 256 4.44 -22.55 7.41
N SER A 257 5.25 -21.64 6.91
CA SER A 257 4.78 -20.60 5.98
C SER A 257 4.49 -21.24 4.63
N ASN A 258 3.27 -21.05 4.15
CA ASN A 258 2.84 -21.49 2.83
C ASN A 258 3.38 -20.58 1.72
N ALA A 259 3.73 -19.33 2.05
CA ALA A 259 4.32 -18.38 1.12
C ALA A 259 5.81 -18.69 0.86
N THR A 260 6.58 -18.92 1.92
CA THR A 260 8.04 -19.08 1.81
C THR A 260 8.51 -20.53 1.94
N GLY A 261 7.68 -21.42 2.48
CA GLY A 261 8.05 -22.79 2.82
C GLY A 261 8.85 -22.92 4.13
N PHE A 262 9.27 -21.80 4.74
CA PHE A 262 10.07 -21.81 5.97
C PHE A 262 9.28 -22.28 7.18
N PHE A 263 10.01 -22.86 8.15
CA PHE A 263 9.46 -23.32 9.41
C PHE A 263 9.61 -22.24 10.48
N TYR A 264 8.63 -22.19 11.38
CA TYR A 264 8.59 -21.27 12.51
C TYR A 264 8.11 -21.99 13.76
N VAL A 265 8.64 -21.60 14.91
CA VAL A 265 8.08 -21.94 16.22
C VAL A 265 7.43 -20.69 16.78
N CYS A 266 6.14 -20.79 17.09
CA CYS A 266 5.33 -19.66 17.57
C CYS A 266 4.71 -19.95 18.93
N ILE A 267 4.30 -18.89 19.62
CA ILE A 267 3.46 -19.00 20.82
C ILE A 267 2.00 -19.16 20.36
N PHE A 268 1.36 -20.24 20.80
CA PHE A 268 -0.04 -20.52 20.49
C PHE A 268 -0.95 -19.82 21.49
N GLN A 269 -1.88 -18.99 21.00
CA GLN A 269 -2.83 -18.23 21.82
C GLN A 269 -4.20 -18.92 21.88
N SER A 270 -4.92 -18.68 22.98
CA SER A 270 -6.31 -19.10 23.13
C SER A 270 -7.19 -18.40 22.08
N GLY A 271 -7.75 -19.17 21.15
CA GLY A 271 -8.49 -18.65 19.99
C GLY A 271 -7.94 -19.09 18.64
N GLY A 272 -6.87 -19.89 18.62
CA GLY A 272 -6.31 -20.46 17.38
C GLY A 272 -5.36 -19.54 16.64
N GLN A 273 -4.98 -18.40 17.24
CA GLN A 273 -3.98 -17.49 16.69
C GLN A 273 -2.59 -17.82 17.20
N VAL A 274 -1.56 -17.46 16.42
CA VAL A 274 -0.15 -17.56 16.82
C VAL A 274 0.51 -16.20 16.82
N ASP A 275 1.44 -16.03 17.75
CA ASP A 275 2.22 -14.80 17.91
C ASP A 275 3.69 -15.13 18.23
N ASN A 276 4.58 -14.15 18.16
CA ASN A 276 6.01 -14.27 18.48
C ASN A 276 6.69 -15.46 17.78
N CYS A 277 6.47 -15.56 16.47
CA CYS A 277 7.02 -16.62 15.64
C CYS A 277 8.53 -16.42 15.38
N LYS A 278 9.34 -17.41 15.76
CA LYS A 278 10.77 -17.47 15.46
C LYS A 278 11.04 -18.39 14.27
N SER A 279 11.84 -17.93 13.31
CA SER A 279 12.22 -18.73 12.13
C SER A 279 13.18 -19.85 12.50
N CYS A 280 12.89 -21.07 12.04
CA CYS A 280 13.74 -22.24 12.19
C CYS A 280 14.23 -22.71 10.81
N PRO A 281 15.39 -22.23 10.33
CA PRO A 281 15.86 -22.52 8.97
C PRO A 281 16.12 -24.02 8.73
N TRP A 282 16.55 -24.75 9.76
CA TRP A 282 16.90 -26.17 9.67
C TRP A 282 15.78 -27.13 10.07
N GLY A 283 14.56 -26.61 10.24
CA GLY A 283 13.39 -27.41 10.61
C GLY A 283 13.05 -27.34 12.10
N ILE A 284 12.08 -28.16 12.52
CA ILE A 284 11.53 -28.18 13.88
C ILE A 284 11.67 -29.58 14.44
N LYS A 285 12.24 -29.67 15.64
CA LYS A 285 12.37 -30.91 16.40
C LYS A 285 11.30 -30.97 17.50
N GLU A 286 10.69 -32.15 17.64
CA GLU A 286 9.67 -32.43 18.65
C GLU A 286 8.48 -31.44 18.63
N SER A 287 8.20 -30.83 17.46
CA SER A 287 7.15 -29.81 17.27
C SER A 287 7.24 -28.59 18.21
N THR A 288 8.36 -28.40 18.90
CA THR A 288 8.48 -27.41 19.99
C THR A 288 9.73 -26.56 19.88
N TYR A 289 10.80 -27.06 19.24
CA TYR A 289 12.08 -26.36 19.17
C TYR A 289 12.63 -26.28 17.75
N CYS A 290 13.38 -25.21 17.45
CA CYS A 290 14.12 -25.14 16.19
C CYS A 290 15.26 -26.18 16.19
N GLN A 291 15.50 -26.77 15.03
CA GLN A 291 16.62 -27.69 14.80
C GLN A 291 17.90 -26.90 14.44
N ASP A 292 19.07 -27.39 14.83
CA ASP A 292 20.37 -26.88 14.36
C ASP A 292 20.85 -27.58 13.06
N GLU A 293 22.03 -27.20 12.54
CA GLU A 293 22.63 -27.80 11.34
C GLU A 293 22.96 -29.29 11.49
N GLU A 294 23.15 -29.77 12.73
CA GLU A 294 23.56 -31.14 13.05
C GLU A 294 22.36 -32.03 13.48
N GLY A 295 21.16 -31.46 13.58
CA GLY A 295 19.95 -32.16 14.02
C GLY A 295 19.67 -32.14 15.52
N GLY A 296 20.42 -31.35 16.29
CA GLY A 296 20.16 -31.02 17.68
C GLY A 296 19.07 -29.94 17.85
N VAL A 297 18.85 -29.56 19.11
CA VAL A 297 17.84 -28.57 19.49
C VAL A 297 18.53 -27.22 19.70
N LEU A 298 18.18 -26.21 18.89
CA LEU A 298 18.65 -24.84 19.08
C LEU A 298 17.95 -24.20 20.27
N ASP A 299 18.75 -23.70 21.22
CA ASP A 299 18.26 -22.79 22.24
C ASP A 299 17.74 -21.50 21.57
N PRO A 300 16.54 -20.99 21.91
CA PRO A 300 15.90 -19.81 21.29
C PRO A 300 16.73 -18.52 21.24
N TYR A 301 17.88 -18.44 21.92
CA TYR A 301 18.83 -17.32 21.86
C TYR A 301 19.88 -17.43 20.73
N HIS A 302 20.01 -18.60 20.10
CA HIS A 302 20.99 -18.87 19.04
C HIS A 302 20.38 -18.99 17.62
N ALA A 303 19.06 -18.86 17.48
CA ALA A 303 18.35 -18.91 16.19
C ALA A 303 18.49 -17.60 15.38
N GLY A 304 19.71 -17.16 15.13
CA GLY A 304 20.02 -16.05 14.22
C GLY A 304 20.23 -16.55 12.79
N VAL A 305 19.69 -15.82 11.80
CA VAL A 305 19.76 -16.16 10.36
C VAL A 305 21.16 -15.91 9.76
N VAL A 306 22.13 -15.51 10.58
CA VAL A 306 23.50 -15.22 10.14
C VAL A 306 24.43 -15.92 11.12
N ASP A 307 25.18 -16.89 10.60
CA ASP A 307 26.21 -17.57 11.37
C ASP A 307 27.17 -16.53 12.00
N ASN A 308 27.59 -16.79 13.24
CA ASN A 308 28.44 -15.86 13.98
C ASN A 308 29.77 -15.59 13.25
N GLY A 309 30.20 -16.54 12.41
CA GLY A 309 31.34 -16.40 11.50
C GLY A 309 31.14 -15.29 10.47
N TYR A 310 29.96 -15.17 9.83
CA TYR A 310 29.69 -14.12 8.85
C TYR A 310 29.61 -12.73 9.49
N ARG A 311 29.03 -12.63 10.69
CA ARG A 311 28.98 -11.37 11.44
C ARG A 311 30.39 -10.90 11.81
N THR A 312 31.23 -11.82 12.27
CA THR A 312 32.63 -11.54 12.63
C THR A 312 33.46 -11.20 11.39
N ALA A 313 33.31 -11.95 10.30
CA ALA A 313 34.01 -11.71 9.04
C ALA A 313 33.69 -10.33 8.45
N THR A 314 32.43 -9.91 8.49
CA THR A 314 32.01 -8.60 7.95
C THR A 314 32.59 -7.45 8.77
N ILE A 315 32.63 -7.59 10.11
CA ILE A 315 33.25 -6.60 10.99
C ILE A 315 34.76 -6.48 10.72
N VAL A 316 35.46 -7.62 10.62
CA VAL A 316 36.90 -7.65 10.35
C VAL A 316 37.21 -7.07 8.97
N LEU A 317 36.45 -7.42 7.93
CA LEU A 317 36.64 -6.91 6.58
C LEU A 317 36.44 -5.39 6.50
N SER A 318 35.45 -4.86 7.24
CA SER A 318 35.19 -3.42 7.32
C SER A 318 36.37 -2.65 7.92
N ILE A 319 36.95 -3.16 9.02
CA ILE A 319 38.10 -2.55 9.68
C ILE A 319 39.33 -2.57 8.76
N ILE A 320 39.61 -3.71 8.11
CA ILE A 320 40.74 -3.84 7.17
C ILE A 320 40.58 -2.87 6.00
N SER A 321 39.39 -2.80 5.42
CA SER A 321 39.08 -1.88 4.31
C SER A 321 39.30 -0.41 4.70
N MET A 322 38.86 -0.01 5.90
CA MET A 322 39.07 1.35 6.41
C MET A 322 40.56 1.69 6.58
N ILE A 323 41.35 0.75 7.11
CA ILE A 323 42.80 0.95 7.28
C ILE A 323 43.49 1.13 5.92
N PHE A 324 43.18 0.28 4.93
CA PHE A 324 43.73 0.41 3.59
C PHE A 324 43.33 1.73 2.92
N PHE A 325 42.10 2.19 3.13
CA PHE A 325 41.64 3.47 2.60
C PHE A 325 42.41 4.67 3.19
N ILE A 326 42.68 4.66 4.50
CA ILE A 326 43.48 5.71 5.16
C ILE A 326 44.92 5.71 4.64
N LEU A 327 45.55 4.52 4.52
CA LEU A 327 46.90 4.40 3.98
C LEU A 327 46.98 4.89 2.53
N PHE A 328 45.95 4.62 1.73
CA PHE A 328 45.86 5.10 0.36
C PHE A 328 45.76 6.63 0.28
N ILE A 329 44.95 7.27 1.14
CA ILE A 329 44.88 8.73 1.22
C ILE A 329 46.23 9.32 1.61
N LEU A 330 46.90 8.75 2.62
CA LEU A 330 48.22 9.22 3.06
C LEU A 330 49.27 9.10 1.94
N ALA A 331 49.26 7.99 1.20
CA ALA A 331 50.15 7.80 0.05
C ALA A 331 49.88 8.84 -1.05
N LEU A 332 48.62 9.08 -1.40
CA LEU A 332 48.25 10.11 -2.39
C LEU A 332 48.67 11.51 -1.95
N VAL A 333 48.44 11.88 -0.69
CA VAL A 333 48.87 13.18 -0.15
C VAL A 333 50.38 13.32 -0.21
N THR A 334 51.12 12.26 0.13
CA THR A 334 52.60 12.27 0.08
C THR A 334 53.09 12.45 -1.35
N VAL A 335 52.50 11.75 -2.33
CA VAL A 335 52.85 11.88 -3.76
C VAL A 335 52.45 13.23 -4.34
N CYS A 336 51.38 13.86 -3.86
CA CYS A 336 50.96 15.20 -4.31
C CYS A 336 51.78 16.34 -3.70
N ILE A 337 52.46 16.11 -2.57
CA ILE A 337 53.32 17.10 -1.90
C ILE A 337 54.77 17.00 -2.39
N LEU A 338 55.22 15.81 -2.81
CA LEU A 338 56.55 15.56 -3.38
C LEU A 338 56.65 16.01 -4.85
#